data_AF-A0A7S2MG00-F1
#
_entry.id   AF-A0A7S2MG00-F1
#
_cell.length_a   1.000
_cell.length_b   1.000
_cell.length_c   1.000
_cell.angle_alpha   90.00
_cell.angle_beta   90.00
_cell.angle_gamma   90.00
#
_symmetry.space_group_name_H-M   'P 1'
#
loop_
_entity.id
_entity.type
_entity.pdbx_description
1 polymer ?
#
loop_
_entity_poly.entity_id
_entity_poly.type
_entity_poly.pdbx_seq_one_letter_code
_entity_poly.pdbx_strand_id
1 'polypeptide(L)'
;QGGMGDAAFGSEGYGEAQAVLVFLQGIKEIQAVQDALLMTREYMHEPARSWVLPIHSAVPPEEQRMAFVRPPPGVRKVVLATNIAETAITIDDVSFVIDCCRMKENRYDPATRMESLEDVPISRANAKQRRGRAGRCRPGVAFHLTTKRTLAVAPSHQAPEVQRMPLDRLLLAIKTLHY
;
A
#
# COMPACT_ATOMS: atom_id res chain seq x y z
N GLN A 1 15.30 -8.04 35.35
CA GLN A 1 15.09 -9.44 34.95
C GLN A 1 13.63 -9.60 34.61
N GLY A 2 13.32 -9.86 33.35
CA GLY A 2 11.97 -10.00 32.83
C GLY A 2 12.09 -10.54 31.41
N GLY A 3 12.10 -11.86 31.30
CA GLY A 3 12.35 -12.59 30.07
C GLY A 3 11.31 -12.26 29.01
N MET A 4 11.79 -11.73 27.89
CA MET A 4 11.03 -11.61 26.66
C MET A 4 11.06 -12.99 26.01
N GLY A 5 10.05 -13.81 26.38
CA GLY A 5 9.90 -15.15 25.85
C GLY A 5 9.74 -15.12 24.35
N ASP A 6 10.50 -15.99 23.68
CA ASP A 6 10.32 -16.37 22.28
C ASP A 6 8.85 -16.68 22.02
N ALA A 7 8.18 -15.76 21.33
CA ALA A 7 6.90 -16.05 20.71
C ALA A 7 7.17 -16.96 19.52
N ALA A 8 7.25 -18.27 19.80
CA ALA A 8 7.22 -19.31 18.80
C ALA A 8 5.97 -19.08 17.92
N PHE A 9 6.21 -18.73 16.65
CA PHE A 9 5.18 -18.69 15.61
C PHE A 9 4.72 -20.13 15.37
N GLY A 10 3.78 -20.60 16.19
CA GLY A 10 3.16 -21.90 16.07
C GLY A 10 2.49 -22.04 14.70
N SER A 11 2.89 -23.08 13.97
CA SER A 11 2.34 -23.51 12.69
C SER A 11 0.99 -24.22 12.83
N GLU A 12 0.16 -23.82 13.80
CA GLU A 12 -1.13 -24.43 14.08
C GLU A 12 -2.23 -23.38 13.90
N GLY A 13 -2.95 -23.46 12.78
CA GLY A 13 -4.23 -22.74 12.60
C GLY A 13 -4.46 -21.96 11.30
N TYR A 14 -3.48 -21.83 10.40
CA TYR A 14 -3.69 -21.09 9.14
C TYR A 14 -3.99 -22.03 7.96
N GLY A 15 -5.22 -22.59 7.95
CA GLY A 15 -5.72 -23.42 6.84
C GLY A 15 -5.99 -22.66 5.53
N GLU A 16 -5.81 -21.33 5.50
CA GLU A 16 -5.94 -20.51 4.30
C GLU A 16 -4.65 -19.73 4.02
N ALA A 17 -4.24 -19.69 2.75
CA ALA A 17 -3.10 -18.90 2.30
C ALA A 17 -3.28 -17.43 2.71
N GLN A 18 -2.34 -16.93 3.51
CA GLN A 18 -2.32 -15.55 3.97
C GLN A 18 -1.41 -14.72 3.05
N ALA A 19 -2.00 -13.73 2.39
CA ALA A 19 -1.30 -12.82 1.50
C ALA A 19 -0.61 -11.68 2.26
N VAL A 20 0.46 -11.17 1.67
CA VAL A 20 1.21 -10.00 2.13
C VAL A 20 0.90 -8.83 1.21
N LEU A 21 0.49 -7.70 1.78
CA LEU A 21 0.31 -6.43 1.06
C LEU A 21 1.44 -5.47 1.45
N VAL A 22 2.20 -5.01 0.48
CA VAL A 22 3.33 -4.08 0.67
C VAL A 22 2.96 -2.72 0.09
N PHE A 23 2.96 -1.68 0.92
CA PHE A 23 2.76 -0.30 0.48
C PHE A 23 4.08 0.37 0.13
N LEU A 24 4.22 0.74 -1.14
CA LEU A 24 5.37 1.41 -1.74
C LEU A 24 4.95 2.77 -2.31
N GLN A 25 5.90 3.70 -2.47
CA GLN A 25 5.58 5.07 -2.87
C GLN A 25 5.24 5.21 -4.36
N GLY A 26 5.75 4.34 -5.24
CA GLY A 26 5.57 4.46 -6.68
C GLY A 26 6.00 3.23 -7.48
N ILE A 27 5.82 3.31 -8.80
CA ILE A 27 6.09 2.19 -9.73
C ILE A 27 7.57 1.77 -9.76
N LYS A 28 8.50 2.71 -9.58
CA LYS A 28 9.94 2.39 -9.58
C LYS A 28 10.29 1.50 -8.40
N GLU A 29 9.74 1.80 -7.23
CA GLU A 29 9.97 1.02 -6.03
C GLU A 29 9.22 -0.30 -6.04
N ILE A 30 8.03 -0.35 -6.64
CA ILE A 30 7.33 -1.61 -6.92
C ILE A 30 8.22 -2.52 -7.77
N GLN A 31 8.76 -2.02 -8.89
CA GLN A 31 9.60 -2.83 -9.77
C GLN A 31 10.88 -3.29 -9.06
N ALA A 32 11.56 -2.39 -8.33
CA ALA A 32 12.79 -2.73 -7.62
C ALA A 32 12.57 -3.82 -6.56
N VAL A 33 11.47 -3.74 -5.79
CA VAL A 33 11.12 -4.77 -4.80
C VAL A 33 10.69 -6.06 -5.48
N GLN A 34 9.93 -5.97 -6.58
CA GLN A 34 9.53 -7.14 -7.36
C GLN A 34 10.74 -7.88 -7.90
N ASP A 35 11.67 -7.19 -8.56
CA ASP A 35 12.89 -7.78 -9.11
C ASP A 35 13.74 -8.43 -8.02
N ALA A 36 13.92 -7.75 -6.88
CA ALA A 36 14.64 -8.31 -5.74
C ALA A 36 13.97 -9.57 -5.18
N LEU A 37 12.64 -9.58 -5.03
CA LEU A 37 11.89 -10.76 -4.59
C LEU A 37 12.03 -11.91 -5.59
N LEU A 38 11.91 -11.63 -6.88
CA LEU A 38 12.03 -12.63 -7.94
C LEU A 38 13.44 -13.24 -8.08
N MET A 39 14.45 -12.66 -7.43
CA MET A 39 15.80 -13.24 -7.31
C MET A 39 15.98 -14.12 -6.06
N THR A 40 15.01 -14.13 -5.14
CA THR A 40 15.07 -14.99 -3.93
C THR A 40 14.70 -16.43 -4.25
N ARG A 41 15.20 -17.37 -3.43
CA ARG A 41 14.95 -18.81 -3.61
C ARG A 41 13.45 -19.14 -3.61
N GLU A 42 12.67 -18.39 -2.84
CA GLU A 42 11.24 -18.58 -2.64
C GLU A 42 10.40 -18.19 -3.86
N TYR A 43 10.81 -17.18 -4.63
CA TYR A 43 10.03 -16.63 -5.75
C TYR A 43 10.73 -16.69 -7.11
N MET A 44 11.92 -17.30 -7.20
CA MET A 44 12.66 -17.42 -8.47
C MET A 44 11.99 -18.35 -9.49
N HIS A 45 11.19 -19.32 -9.03
CA HIS A 45 10.55 -20.34 -9.88
C HIS A 45 9.03 -20.34 -9.76
N GLU A 46 8.37 -20.88 -10.79
CA GLU A 46 6.94 -21.17 -10.75
C GLU A 46 6.61 -22.28 -9.73
N PRO A 47 5.41 -22.27 -9.13
CA PRO A 47 4.34 -21.29 -9.33
C PRO A 47 4.54 -19.97 -8.56
N ALA A 48 5.45 -19.90 -7.58
CA ALA A 48 5.56 -18.76 -6.65
C ALA A 48 5.88 -17.42 -7.34
N ARG A 49 6.71 -17.45 -8.39
CA ARG A 49 7.05 -16.29 -9.23
C ARG A 49 5.81 -15.51 -9.70
N SER A 50 4.77 -16.20 -10.17
CA SER A 50 3.54 -15.59 -10.67
C SER A 50 2.67 -14.91 -9.60
N TRP A 51 3.00 -15.09 -8.31
CA TRP A 51 2.23 -14.55 -7.19
C TRP A 51 2.87 -13.33 -6.52
N VAL A 52 3.88 -12.73 -7.17
CA VAL A 52 4.41 -11.39 -6.82
C VAL A 52 3.77 -10.36 -7.76
N LEU A 53 2.72 -9.71 -7.28
CA LEU A 53 1.76 -8.98 -8.11
C LEU A 53 1.86 -7.46 -7.88
N PRO A 54 2.21 -6.66 -8.91
CA PRO A 54 2.24 -5.22 -8.81
C PRO A 54 0.84 -4.62 -9.00
N ILE A 55 0.49 -3.64 -8.18
CA ILE A 55 -0.74 -2.85 -8.30
C ILE A 55 -0.36 -1.37 -8.35
N HIS A 56 -0.59 -0.77 -9.51
CA HIS A 56 -0.36 0.65 -9.76
C HIS A 56 -1.37 1.17 -10.79
N SER A 57 -1.67 2.46 -10.79
CA SER A 57 -2.57 3.09 -11.76
C SER A 57 -2.14 2.95 -13.23
N ALA A 58 -0.87 2.60 -13.47
CA ALA A 58 -0.28 2.40 -14.80
C ALA A 58 -0.29 0.93 -15.25
N VAL A 59 -0.63 0.00 -14.36
CA VAL A 59 -0.74 -1.44 -14.68
C VAL A 59 -2.12 -1.70 -15.27
N PRO A 60 -2.26 -2.44 -16.39
CA PRO A 60 -3.56 -2.75 -16.97
C PRO A 60 -4.50 -3.45 -15.99
N PRO A 61 -5.83 -3.16 -16.02
CA PRO A 61 -6.78 -3.79 -15.11
C PRO A 61 -6.78 -5.32 -15.17
N GLU A 62 -6.53 -5.91 -16.34
CA GLU A 62 -6.44 -7.36 -16.54
C GLU A 62 -5.35 -7.98 -15.67
N GLU A 63 -4.17 -7.36 -15.64
CA GLU A 63 -3.03 -7.83 -14.86
C GLU A 63 -3.28 -7.70 -13.35
N GLN A 64 -4.07 -6.70 -12.94
CA GLN A 64 -4.45 -6.52 -11.54
C GLN A 64 -5.47 -7.57 -11.06
N ARG A 65 -6.19 -8.26 -11.96
CA ARG A 65 -7.21 -9.27 -11.57
C ARG A 65 -6.62 -10.42 -10.77
N MET A 66 -5.37 -10.80 -11.08
CA MET A 66 -4.66 -11.86 -10.37
C MET A 66 -4.52 -11.56 -8.87
N ALA A 67 -4.50 -10.29 -8.46
CA ALA A 67 -4.41 -9.92 -7.06
C ALA A 67 -5.63 -10.34 -6.23
N PHE A 68 -6.78 -10.52 -6.86
CA PHE A 68 -8.03 -10.95 -6.22
C PHE A 68 -8.19 -12.48 -6.20
N VAL A 69 -7.35 -13.21 -6.93
CA VAL A 69 -7.35 -14.67 -6.93
C VAL A 69 -6.52 -15.19 -5.75
N ARG A 70 -6.91 -16.33 -5.20
CA ARG A 70 -6.14 -17.01 -4.13
C ARG A 70 -5.01 -17.85 -4.73
N PRO A 71 -3.82 -17.86 -4.12
CA PRO A 71 -2.70 -18.66 -4.60
C PRO A 71 -2.96 -20.17 -4.44
N PRO A 72 -2.28 -21.02 -5.24
CA PRO A 72 -2.30 -22.46 -5.04
C PRO A 72 -1.69 -22.84 -3.67
N PRO A 73 -2.01 -24.03 -3.13
CA PRO A 73 -1.46 -24.49 -1.86
C PRO A 73 0.07 -24.46 -1.85
N GLY A 74 0.65 -24.01 -0.73
CA GLY A 74 2.11 -23.90 -0.58
C GLY A 74 2.73 -22.64 -1.18
N VAL A 75 1.96 -21.79 -1.88
CA VAL A 75 2.44 -20.51 -2.40
C VAL A 75 1.89 -19.35 -1.58
N ARG A 76 2.77 -18.41 -1.23
CA ARG A 76 2.37 -17.14 -0.60
C ARG A 76 2.24 -16.06 -1.65
N LYS A 77 1.07 -15.41 -1.68
CA LYS A 77 0.82 -14.22 -2.52
C LYS A 77 1.43 -12.97 -1.89
N VAL A 78 2.16 -12.20 -2.69
CA VAL A 78 2.73 -10.90 -2.33
C VAL A 78 2.19 -9.85 -3.29
N VAL A 79 1.52 -8.85 -2.75
CA VAL A 79 0.94 -7.73 -3.51
C VAL A 79 1.74 -6.48 -3.22
N LEU A 80 2.32 -5.88 -4.25
CA LEU A 80 3.14 -4.67 -4.16
C LEU A 80 2.32 -3.50 -4.70
N ALA A 81 1.89 -2.58 -3.84
CA ALA A 81 0.91 -1.56 -4.19
C ALA A 81 1.30 -0.16 -3.74
N THR A 82 0.79 0.85 -4.45
CA THR A 82 0.77 2.23 -3.94
C THR A 82 -0.45 2.47 -3.05
N ASN A 83 -0.70 3.74 -2.70
CA ASN A 83 -1.90 4.19 -2.00
C ASN A 83 -3.23 3.84 -2.72
N ILE A 84 -3.22 3.35 -3.96
CA ILE A 84 -4.42 2.80 -4.61
C ILE A 84 -5.04 1.64 -3.81
N ALA A 85 -4.22 0.85 -3.11
CA ALA A 85 -4.71 -0.20 -2.22
C ALA A 85 -5.21 0.32 -0.86
N GLU A 86 -5.01 1.61 -0.56
CA GLU A 86 -5.42 2.20 0.71
C GLU A 86 -6.94 2.42 0.77
N THR A 87 -7.56 2.75 -0.36
CA THR A 87 -9.01 3.03 -0.46
C THR A 87 -9.69 2.21 -1.56
N ALA A 88 -9.10 2.10 -2.75
CA ALA A 88 -9.81 1.64 -3.95
C ALA A 88 -9.84 0.11 -4.14
N ILE A 89 -8.92 -0.64 -3.52
CA ILE A 89 -8.79 -2.08 -3.77
C ILE A 89 -9.00 -2.87 -2.47
N THR A 90 -9.76 -3.97 -2.57
CA THR A 90 -10.06 -4.86 -1.45
C THR A 90 -9.60 -6.27 -1.81
N ILE A 91 -8.57 -6.77 -1.11
CA ILE A 91 -8.01 -8.11 -1.30
C ILE A 91 -8.28 -8.89 -0.01
N ASP A 92 -9.18 -9.87 -0.10
CA ASP A 92 -9.81 -10.49 1.08
C ASP A 92 -8.88 -11.45 1.85
N ASP A 93 -7.86 -11.99 1.20
CA ASP A 93 -6.93 -12.96 1.78
C ASP A 93 -5.66 -12.32 2.39
N VAL A 94 -5.58 -10.98 2.44
CA VAL A 94 -4.49 -10.25 3.11
C VAL A 94 -4.57 -10.44 4.63
N SER A 95 -3.44 -10.80 5.24
CA SER A 95 -3.29 -10.82 6.70
C SER A 95 -2.01 -10.16 7.19
N PHE A 96 -1.10 -9.85 6.28
CA PHE A 96 0.12 -9.12 6.59
C PHE A 96 0.18 -7.86 5.76
N VAL A 97 0.42 -6.74 6.43
CA VAL A 97 0.70 -5.46 5.78
C VAL A 97 2.13 -5.06 6.11
N ILE A 98 2.90 -4.70 5.10
CA ILE A 98 4.20 -4.04 5.24
C ILE A 98 4.05 -2.65 4.66
N ASP A 99 4.31 -1.63 5.45
CA ASP A 99 4.09 -0.24 5.06
C ASP A 99 5.40 0.55 5.17
N CYS A 100 5.93 1.02 4.03
CA CYS A 100 7.11 1.86 3.99
C CYS A 100 6.88 3.27 4.58
N CYS A 101 5.62 3.61 4.93
CA CYS A 101 5.23 4.88 5.54
C CYS A 101 5.56 6.12 4.69
N ARG A 102 5.60 5.93 3.38
CA ARG A 102 5.77 6.99 2.37
C ARG A 102 4.68 6.89 1.29
N MET A 103 4.48 7.98 0.57
CA MET A 103 3.62 8.03 -0.61
C MET A 103 4.04 9.17 -1.55
N LYS A 104 3.71 9.03 -2.83
CA LYS A 104 3.72 10.14 -3.77
C LYS A 104 2.45 10.98 -3.59
N GLU A 105 2.60 12.30 -3.45
CA GLU A 105 1.51 13.25 -3.25
C GLU A 105 1.63 14.39 -4.26
N ASN A 106 0.51 14.73 -4.93
CA ASN A 106 0.41 15.94 -5.74
C ASN A 106 0.39 17.17 -4.83
N ARG A 107 1.23 18.14 -5.16
CA ARG A 107 1.29 19.47 -4.55
C ARG A 107 1.20 20.54 -5.61
N TYR A 108 0.60 21.66 -5.22
CA TYR A 108 0.44 22.82 -6.07
C TYR A 108 1.07 24.03 -5.39
N ASP A 109 1.96 24.72 -6.10
CA ASP A 109 2.52 25.98 -5.68
C ASP A 109 1.77 27.14 -6.38
N PRO A 110 0.97 27.93 -5.63
CA PRO A 110 0.21 29.03 -6.23
C PRO A 110 1.08 30.20 -6.71
N ALA A 111 2.31 30.35 -6.20
CA ALA A 111 3.20 31.42 -6.62
C ALA A 111 3.82 31.13 -7.99
N THR A 112 4.17 29.87 -8.24
CA THR A 112 4.75 29.44 -9.51
C THR A 112 3.73 28.86 -10.49
N ARG A 113 2.51 28.57 -10.02
CA ARG A 113 1.43 27.87 -10.75
C ARG A 113 1.86 26.50 -11.26
N MET A 114 2.75 25.83 -10.55
CA MET A 114 3.27 24.52 -10.92
C MET A 114 2.69 23.43 -10.03
N GLU A 115 2.41 22.28 -10.64
CA GLU A 115 2.13 21.03 -9.94
C GLU A 115 3.40 20.19 -9.84
N SER A 116 3.62 19.56 -8.69
CA SER A 116 4.71 18.62 -8.44
C SER A 116 4.17 17.33 -7.83
N LEU A 117 4.83 16.20 -8.15
CA LEU A 117 4.57 14.92 -7.51
C LEU A 117 5.72 14.61 -6.53
N GLU A 118 5.48 14.87 -5.25
CA GLU A 118 6.50 14.80 -4.21
C GLU A 118 6.43 13.50 -3.42
N ASP A 119 7.58 12.97 -3.00
CA ASP A 119 7.65 11.84 -2.09
C ASP A 119 7.62 12.34 -0.64
N VAL A 120 6.52 12.05 0.06
CA VAL A 120 6.25 12.56 1.40
C VAL A 120 5.97 11.42 2.40
N PRO A 121 6.26 11.63 3.70
CA PRO A 121 5.79 10.74 4.76
C PRO A 121 4.25 10.70 4.82
N ILE A 122 3.70 9.55 5.20
CA ILE A 122 2.25 9.41 5.35
C ILE A 122 1.73 10.05 6.65
N SER A 123 0.43 10.39 6.68
CA SER A 123 -0.24 10.83 7.89
C SER A 123 -0.57 9.66 8.84
N ARG A 124 -0.93 9.97 10.09
CA ARG A 124 -1.44 8.97 11.05
C ARG A 124 -2.73 8.31 10.56
N ALA A 125 -3.60 9.06 9.86
CA ALA A 125 -4.80 8.52 9.25
C ALA A 125 -4.47 7.49 8.17
N ASN A 126 -3.51 7.76 7.29
CA ASN A 126 -3.08 6.81 6.26
C ASN A 126 -2.53 5.52 6.89
N ALA A 127 -1.66 5.63 7.90
CA ALA A 127 -1.11 4.46 8.60
C ALA A 127 -2.23 3.61 9.23
N LYS A 128 -3.25 4.27 9.82
CA LYS A 128 -4.42 3.58 10.37
C LYS A 128 -5.24 2.87 9.29
N GLN A 129 -5.43 3.49 8.13
CA GLN A 129 -6.14 2.88 6.99
C GLN A 129 -5.38 1.67 6.43
N ARG A 130 -4.07 1.80 6.20
CA ARG A 130 -3.19 0.73 5.73
C ARG A 130 -3.16 -0.45 6.69
N ARG A 131 -3.06 -0.21 8.01
CA ARG A 131 -3.18 -1.25 9.04
C ARG A 131 -4.52 -1.98 8.96
N GLY A 132 -5.61 -1.27 8.68
CA GLY A 132 -6.94 -1.83 8.52
C GLY A 132 -7.04 -2.88 7.40
N ARG A 133 -6.09 -2.92 6.46
CA ARG A 133 -6.05 -3.92 5.38
C ARG A 133 -5.64 -5.32 5.84
N ALA A 134 -4.93 -5.46 6.96
CA ALA A 134 -4.55 -6.77 7.51
C ALA A 134 -5.67 -7.45 8.31
N GLY A 135 -6.65 -6.68 8.81
CA GLY A 135 -7.60 -7.15 9.83
C GLY A 135 -9.05 -7.28 9.36
N ARG A 136 -9.29 -7.42 8.05
CA ARG A 136 -10.66 -7.42 7.52
C ARG A 136 -11.40 -8.74 7.74
N CYS A 137 -10.79 -9.85 7.33
CA CYS A 137 -11.45 -11.16 7.34
C CYS A 137 -10.95 -12.06 8.48
N ARG A 138 -9.77 -11.77 9.03
CA ARG A 138 -9.11 -12.57 10.06
C ARG A 138 -8.09 -11.72 10.84
N PRO A 139 -7.61 -12.18 12.02
CA PRO A 139 -6.49 -11.53 12.70
C PRO A 139 -5.30 -11.39 11.76
N GLY A 140 -4.68 -10.22 11.77
CA GLY A 140 -3.55 -9.90 10.91
C GLY A 140 -2.60 -8.91 11.56
N VAL A 141 -1.43 -8.73 10.94
CA VAL A 141 -0.33 -7.93 11.47
C VAL A 141 0.04 -6.85 10.47
N ALA A 142 0.28 -5.64 10.96
CA ALA A 142 0.78 -4.53 10.15
C ALA A 142 2.15 -4.07 10.68
N PHE A 143 3.15 -4.09 9.80
CA PHE A 143 4.50 -3.62 10.04
C PHE A 143 4.66 -2.25 9.40
N HIS A 144 4.75 -1.20 10.22
CA HIS A 144 5.09 0.14 9.77
C HIS A 144 6.61 0.33 9.87
N LEU A 145 7.29 0.54 8.74
CA LEU A 145 8.75 0.68 8.66
C LEU A 145 9.19 2.10 9.06
N THR A 146 8.73 2.55 10.23
CA THR A 146 9.05 3.84 10.80
C THR A 146 9.07 3.75 12.32
N THR A 147 9.71 4.70 12.98
CA THR A 147 9.72 4.73 14.45
C THR A 147 8.39 5.22 14.99
N LYS A 148 8.02 4.75 16.19
CA LYS A 148 6.84 5.28 16.92
C LYS A 148 6.92 6.80 17.11
N ARG A 149 8.12 7.34 17.32
CA ARG A 149 8.36 8.79 17.47
C ARG A 149 8.03 9.53 16.18
N THR A 150 8.51 9.05 15.04
CA THR A 150 8.25 9.64 13.72
C THR A 150 6.76 9.64 13.40
N LEU A 151 6.07 8.52 13.65
CA LEU A 151 4.63 8.44 13.41
C LEU A 151 3.81 9.29 14.40
N ALA A 152 4.29 9.48 15.64
CA ALA A 152 3.60 10.30 16.63
C ALA A 152 3.59 11.80 16.28
N VAL A 153 4.66 12.29 15.65
CA VAL A 153 4.77 13.70 15.18
C VAL A 153 4.22 13.92 13.78
N ALA A 154 3.82 12.85 13.08
CA ALA A 154 3.22 12.96 11.76
C ALA A 154 1.83 13.66 11.82
N PRO A 155 1.43 14.37 10.75
CA PRO A 155 0.12 14.99 10.67
C PRO A 155 -1.01 14.00 10.99
N SER A 156 -2.06 14.47 11.64
CA SER A 156 -3.23 13.62 11.93
C SER A 156 -3.88 13.11 10.64
N HIS A 157 -4.00 14.00 9.66
CA HIS A 157 -4.58 13.75 8.34
C HIS A 157 -3.71 14.40 7.26
N GLN A 158 -3.83 13.87 6.05
CA GLN A 158 -3.30 14.52 4.85
C GLN A 158 -4.04 15.84 4.62
N ALA A 159 -3.36 16.82 4.02
CA ALA A 159 -4.02 18.06 3.63
C ALA A 159 -5.17 17.77 2.64
N PRO A 160 -6.31 18.46 2.75
CA PRO A 160 -7.43 18.31 1.82
C PRO A 160 -6.99 18.46 0.36
N GLU A 161 -7.59 17.67 -0.53
CA GLU A 161 -7.24 17.68 -1.95
C GLU A 161 -7.46 19.06 -2.61
N VAL A 162 -8.51 19.78 -2.20
CA VAL A 162 -8.81 21.16 -2.64
C VAL A 162 -7.68 22.16 -2.33
N GLN A 163 -6.83 21.88 -1.34
CA GLN A 163 -5.68 22.72 -0.99
C GLN A 163 -4.40 22.32 -1.74
N ARG A 164 -4.45 21.23 -2.51
CA ARG A 164 -3.27 20.60 -3.13
C ARG A 164 -3.35 20.53 -4.65
N MET A 165 -4.44 21.00 -5.25
CA MET A 165 -4.65 20.99 -6.69
C MET A 165 -5.07 22.38 -7.20
N PRO A 166 -4.76 22.72 -8.46
CA PRO A 166 -5.32 23.90 -9.10
C PRO A 166 -6.84 23.80 -9.16
N LEU A 167 -7.50 24.92 -8.91
CA LEU A 167 -8.96 25.00 -8.87
C LEU A 167 -9.56 25.46 -10.20
N ASP A 168 -8.76 25.75 -11.22
CA ASP A 168 -9.21 26.29 -12.50
C ASP A 168 -10.30 25.42 -13.14
N ARG A 169 -10.08 24.09 -13.16
CA ARG A 169 -11.06 23.12 -13.67
C ARG A 169 -12.34 23.09 -12.84
N LEU A 170 -12.23 23.14 -11.52
CA LEU A 170 -13.38 23.15 -10.61
C LEU A 170 -14.21 24.43 -10.79
N LEU A 171 -13.54 25.58 -10.88
CA LEU A 171 -14.17 26.87 -11.07
C LEU A 171 -14.88 26.96 -12.43
N LEU A 172 -14.28 26.44 -13.50
CA LEU A 172 -14.92 26.38 -14.81
C LEU A 172 -16.18 25.51 -14.77
N ALA A 173 -16.12 24.34 -14.13
CA ALA A 173 -17.28 23.47 -13.96
C ALA A 173 -18.40 24.18 -13.16
N ILE A 174 -18.07 24.87 -12.07
CA ILE A 174 -19.05 25.64 -11.28
C ILE A 174 -19.72 26.73 -12.15
N LYS A 175 -18.97 27.46 -12.97
CA LYS A 175 -19.54 28.46 -13.89
C LYS A 175 -20.51 27.85 -14.91
N THR A 176 -20.26 26.62 -15.37
CA THR A 176 -21.18 25.93 -16.29
C THR A 176 -22.48 25.48 -15.63
N LEU A 177 -22.57 25.46 -14.30
CA LEU A 177 -23.79 25.08 -13.58
C LEU A 177 -24.86 26.19 -13.55
N HIS A 178 -24.65 27.33 -14.23
CA HIS A 178 -25.60 28.44 -14.34
C HIS A 178 -26.23 28.87 -13.00
N TYR A 179 -25.42 28.92 -11.94
CA TYR A 179 -25.76 29.66 -10.72
C TYR A 179 -25.62 31.17 -10.93
#